data_AF-A0A135S3R2-F1
#
_entry.id   AF-A0A135S3R2-F1
#
_cell.length_a   1.000
_cell.length_b   1.000
_cell.length_c   1.000
_cell.angle_alpha   90.00
_cell.angle_beta   90.00
_cell.angle_gamma   90.00
#
_symmetry.space_group_name_H-M   'P 1'
#
loop_
_entity.id
_entity.type
_entity.pdbx_description
1 polymer ?
#
loop_
_entity_poly.entity_id
_entity_poly.type
_entity_poly.pdbx_seq_one_letter_code
_entity_poly.pdbx_strand_id
1 'polypeptide(L)'
;MPPPPTPPPSQVPQSRYPHRRREAYTTLDEIIRQAQSIIASSRARSGSLPILSKYDDLSAAQKAIPEPWMEVYMECNRMRQVAGRQSLDNRIRELWDLVFTSWDTSRVVFPPAPAPKRQAAQTTMYVGTLAEDASMSAANNARAKKGHEVPEVPVWRQRGAAIFIRVNLNWEGNKLTFPFVDVKGAAFQSSIRYDLAENMTIDYAKEGLISQWDRAELGRLGNANTSLMVHWCRNALLKDVRSVGQPGVATDEYNPDLSEMVHIELCGDV
;
A
#
# COMPACT_ATOMS: atom_id res chain seq x y z
N MET A 1 15.71 -15.10 -73.50
CA MET A 1 14.73 -14.16 -74.07
C MET A 1 13.35 -14.57 -73.58
N PRO A 2 12.45 -13.68 -73.10
CA PRO A 2 12.50 -12.22 -72.97
C PRO A 2 12.69 -11.75 -71.50
N PRO A 3 13.01 -10.46 -71.27
CA PRO A 3 13.05 -9.87 -69.93
C PRO A 3 11.63 -9.70 -69.32
N PRO A 4 11.52 -9.70 -67.98
CA PRO A 4 10.25 -9.46 -67.28
C PRO A 4 9.74 -8.02 -67.46
N PRO A 5 8.42 -7.81 -67.38
CA PRO A 5 7.79 -6.52 -67.68
C PRO A 5 8.15 -5.44 -66.66
N THR A 6 8.44 -4.24 -67.19
CA THR A 6 8.61 -2.99 -66.45
C THR A 6 7.35 -2.63 -65.65
N PRO A 7 7.49 -2.16 -64.40
CA PRO A 7 6.36 -1.71 -63.58
C PRO A 7 5.73 -0.42 -64.15
N PRO A 8 4.41 -0.21 -63.93
CA PRO A 8 3.71 0.97 -64.44
C PRO A 8 4.16 2.26 -63.76
N PRO A 9 4.11 3.40 -64.47
CA PRO A 9 4.52 4.70 -63.96
C PRO A 9 3.63 5.16 -62.81
N SER A 10 4.28 5.76 -61.80
CA SER A 10 3.70 6.38 -60.61
C SER A 10 2.52 7.27 -60.99
N GLN A 11 1.34 6.95 -60.44
CA GLN A 11 0.19 7.85 -60.47
C GLN A 11 0.54 9.10 -59.67
N VAL A 12 0.73 10.21 -60.37
CA VAL A 12 0.72 11.56 -59.81
C VAL A 12 -0.73 11.91 -59.46
N PRO A 13 -1.09 12.13 -58.19
CA PRO A 13 -2.37 12.74 -57.88
C PRO A 13 -2.26 14.24 -58.13
N GLN A 14 -3.17 14.71 -58.97
CA GLN A 14 -3.36 16.10 -59.38
C GLN A 14 -3.37 17.07 -58.19
N SER A 15 -2.71 18.22 -58.38
CA SER A 15 -2.81 19.44 -57.58
C SER A 15 -4.27 19.85 -57.38
N ARG A 16 -4.86 19.45 -56.24
CA ARG A 16 -6.09 20.03 -55.71
C ARG A 16 -5.73 21.29 -54.94
N TYR A 17 -5.99 22.45 -55.53
CA TYR A 17 -6.07 23.71 -54.80
C TYR A 17 -7.04 23.57 -53.61
N PRO A 18 -6.63 23.81 -52.36
CA PRO A 18 -7.58 24.13 -51.32
C PRO A 18 -8.02 25.58 -51.51
N HIS A 19 -9.33 25.75 -51.67
CA HIS A 19 -10.02 27.02 -51.58
C HIS A 19 -9.50 27.86 -50.40
N ARG A 20 -9.25 29.15 -50.67
CA ARG A 20 -9.19 30.23 -49.66
C ARG A 20 -10.29 30.03 -48.63
N ARG A 21 -9.96 29.55 -47.43
CA ARG A 21 -10.77 29.80 -46.24
C ARG A 21 -10.50 31.26 -45.86
N ARG A 22 -11.54 32.10 -45.97
CA ARG A 22 -11.59 33.38 -45.28
C ARG A 22 -11.39 33.09 -43.79
N GLU A 23 -10.30 33.58 -43.22
CA GLU A 23 -10.18 33.71 -41.78
C GLU A 23 -11.31 34.64 -41.32
N ALA A 24 -12.22 34.10 -40.53
CA ALA A 24 -13.20 34.91 -39.84
C ALA A 24 -12.43 35.69 -38.77
N TYR A 25 -12.16 36.97 -39.03
CA TYR A 25 -11.66 37.88 -38.01
C TYR A 25 -12.68 37.88 -36.86
N THR A 26 -12.30 37.30 -35.73
CA THR A 26 -13.02 37.44 -34.47
C THR A 26 -13.05 38.94 -34.18
N THR A 27 -14.23 39.55 -34.23
CA THR A 27 -14.35 40.99 -34.03
C THR A 27 -13.91 41.33 -32.62
N LEU A 28 -13.36 42.53 -32.43
CA LEU A 28 -12.91 43.00 -31.12
C LEU A 28 -14.03 42.87 -30.07
N ASP A 29 -15.29 43.07 -30.47
CA ASP A 29 -16.46 42.88 -29.62
C ASP A 29 -16.69 41.43 -29.20
N GLU A 30 -16.40 40.46 -30.05
CA GLU A 30 -16.49 39.02 -29.73
C GLU A 30 -15.39 38.62 -28.72
N ILE A 31 -14.19 39.19 -28.88
CA ILE A 31 -13.07 39.02 -27.95
C ILE A 31 -13.38 39.68 -26.60
N ILE A 32 -13.94 40.90 -26.61
CA ILE A 32 -14.36 41.62 -25.41
C ILE A 32 -15.51 40.86 -24.72
N ARG A 33 -16.47 40.31 -25.46
CA ARG A 33 -17.57 39.51 -24.91
C ARG A 33 -17.08 38.20 -24.31
N GLN A 34 -16.11 37.53 -24.94
CA GLN A 34 -15.44 36.36 -24.35
C GLN A 34 -14.66 36.74 -23.09
N ALA A 35 -13.89 37.84 -23.12
CA ALA A 35 -13.14 38.31 -21.96
C ALA A 35 -14.08 38.70 -20.81
N GLN A 36 -15.20 39.38 -21.09
CA GLN A 36 -16.22 39.72 -20.11
C GLN A 36 -16.95 38.48 -19.58
N SER A 37 -17.19 37.47 -20.42
CA SER A 37 -17.73 36.17 -19.98
C SER A 37 -16.75 35.43 -19.07
N ILE A 38 -15.45 35.44 -19.38
CA ILE A 38 -14.39 34.86 -18.54
C ILE A 38 -14.29 35.61 -17.21
N ILE A 39 -14.34 36.96 -17.23
CA ILE A 39 -14.28 37.82 -16.04
C ILE A 39 -15.56 37.70 -15.20
N ALA A 40 -16.74 37.58 -15.83
CA ALA A 40 -18.00 37.34 -15.12
C ALA A 40 -18.01 35.94 -14.51
N SER A 41 -17.47 34.94 -15.22
CA SER A 41 -17.29 33.59 -14.71
C SER A 41 -16.22 33.50 -13.62
N SER A 42 -15.20 34.37 -13.62
CA SER A 42 -14.18 34.44 -12.56
C SER A 42 -14.68 35.21 -11.35
N ARG A 43 -15.51 36.26 -11.54
CA ARG A 43 -16.20 36.99 -10.46
C ARG A 43 -17.29 36.16 -9.80
N ALA A 44 -18.03 35.34 -10.55
CA ALA A 44 -18.95 34.34 -9.97
C ALA A 44 -18.21 33.25 -9.17
N ARG A 45 -16.95 32.96 -9.53
CA ARG A 45 -16.03 32.02 -8.83
C ARG A 45 -15.20 32.67 -7.71
N SER A 46 -15.51 33.92 -7.33
CA SER A 46 -14.89 34.62 -6.20
C SER A 46 -15.61 34.34 -4.86
N GLY A 47 -16.57 33.42 -4.84
CA GLY A 47 -17.01 32.81 -3.59
C GLY A 47 -15.89 31.92 -3.07
N SER A 48 -15.42 32.16 -1.84
CA SER A 48 -14.52 31.23 -1.15
C SER A 48 -15.08 29.82 -1.29
N LEU A 49 -14.29 28.88 -1.82
CA LEU A 49 -14.69 27.48 -1.87
C LEU A 49 -15.16 27.03 -0.48
N PRO A 50 -16.26 26.28 -0.38
CA PRO A 50 -16.74 25.82 0.92
C PRO A 50 -15.64 24.98 1.58
N ILE A 51 -15.20 25.42 2.75
CA ILE A 51 -14.25 24.67 3.58
C ILE A 51 -15.07 23.61 4.32
N LEU A 52 -14.88 22.35 3.92
CA LEU A 52 -15.50 21.20 4.57
C LEU A 52 -14.47 20.61 5.54
N SER A 53 -14.91 20.37 6.77
CA SER A 53 -14.02 20.00 7.88
C SER A 53 -14.57 18.89 8.77
N LYS A 54 -15.80 18.44 8.53
CA LYS A 54 -16.45 17.35 9.27
C LYS A 54 -17.53 16.69 8.42
N TYR A 55 -17.96 15.50 8.84
CA TYR A 55 -18.99 14.71 8.16
C TYR A 55 -20.29 15.47 7.90
N ASP A 56 -20.72 16.31 8.84
CA ASP A 56 -21.98 17.06 8.73
C ASP A 56 -21.94 18.16 7.66
N ASP A 57 -20.76 18.61 7.26
CA ASP A 57 -20.60 19.60 6.18
C ASP A 57 -20.84 18.98 4.80
N LEU A 58 -20.84 17.64 4.71
CA LEU A 58 -20.93 16.91 3.45
C LEU A 58 -22.38 16.80 2.95
N SER A 59 -22.55 17.00 1.64
CA SER A 59 -23.78 16.65 0.92
C SER A 59 -24.02 15.14 0.92
N ALA A 60 -25.25 14.71 0.57
CA ALA A 60 -25.56 13.28 0.46
C ALA A 60 -24.66 12.56 -0.57
N ALA A 61 -24.38 13.21 -1.70
CA ALA A 61 -23.49 12.65 -2.73
C ALA A 61 -22.04 12.54 -2.23
N GLN A 62 -21.56 13.55 -1.50
CA GLN A 62 -20.22 13.52 -0.90
C GLN A 62 -20.10 12.43 0.16
N LYS A 63 -21.12 12.24 1.00
CA LYS A 63 -21.15 11.15 1.99
C LYS A 63 -21.03 9.77 1.35
N ALA A 64 -21.57 9.60 0.15
CA ALA A 64 -21.57 8.35 -0.61
C ALA A 64 -20.26 8.08 -1.37
N ILE A 65 -19.31 9.02 -1.45
CA ILE A 65 -18.01 8.84 -2.16
C ILE A 65 -17.30 7.53 -1.80
N PRO A 66 -17.22 7.10 -0.52
CA PRO A 66 -16.49 5.88 -0.15
C PRO A 66 -17.19 4.59 -0.58
N GLU A 67 -18.51 4.62 -0.83
CA GLU A 67 -19.35 3.41 -0.99
C GLU A 67 -18.79 2.38 -1.98
N PRO A 68 -18.32 2.76 -3.18
CA PRO A 68 -17.83 1.79 -4.16
C PRO A 68 -16.57 1.03 -3.72
N TRP A 69 -15.83 1.54 -2.73
CA TRP A 69 -14.57 0.95 -2.27
C TRP A 69 -14.69 0.30 -0.89
N MET A 70 -15.83 0.47 -0.21
CA MET A 70 -16.02 0.00 1.16
C MET A 70 -15.92 -1.51 1.28
N GLU A 71 -16.46 -2.26 0.31
CA GLU A 71 -16.43 -3.73 0.33
C GLU A 71 -14.99 -4.26 0.32
N VAL A 72 -14.17 -3.81 -0.64
CA VAL A 72 -12.76 -4.19 -0.76
C VAL A 72 -11.96 -3.72 0.45
N TYR A 73 -12.19 -2.49 0.92
CA TYR A 73 -11.54 -1.98 2.13
C TYR A 73 -11.82 -2.84 3.36
N MET A 74 -13.08 -3.24 3.57
CA MET A 74 -13.46 -4.09 4.68
C MET A 74 -12.87 -5.49 4.55
N GLU A 75 -12.87 -6.06 3.34
CA GLU A 75 -12.28 -7.36 3.06
C GLU A 75 -10.76 -7.36 3.32
N CYS A 76 -10.02 -6.44 2.70
CA CYS A 76 -8.57 -6.34 2.86
C CYS A 76 -8.18 -6.14 4.33
N ASN A 77 -8.97 -5.40 5.12
CA ASN A 77 -8.72 -5.16 6.54
C ASN A 77 -9.31 -6.22 7.48
N ARG A 78 -9.88 -7.31 6.97
CA ARG A 78 -10.59 -8.35 7.76
C ARG A 78 -11.62 -7.78 8.73
N MET A 79 -12.28 -6.72 8.31
CA MET A 79 -13.37 -6.13 9.06
C MET A 79 -14.57 -7.05 8.97
N ARG A 80 -15.35 -7.15 10.05
CA ARG A 80 -16.60 -7.91 10.01
C ARG A 80 -17.50 -7.29 8.93
N GLN A 81 -17.99 -8.12 8.02
CA GLN A 81 -18.96 -7.71 7.01
C GLN A 81 -20.17 -7.05 7.69
N VAL A 82 -20.55 -5.89 7.18
CA VAL A 82 -21.66 -5.12 7.72
C VAL A 82 -22.98 -5.68 7.20
N ALA A 83 -23.85 -6.12 8.09
CA ALA A 83 -25.19 -6.56 7.73
C ALA A 83 -26.12 -5.34 7.63
N GLY A 84 -26.51 -5.00 6.39
CA GLY A 84 -27.51 -3.98 6.10
C GLY A 84 -26.97 -2.55 6.00
N ARG A 85 -27.81 -1.69 5.41
CA ARG A 85 -27.45 -0.31 5.01
C ARG A 85 -27.01 0.56 6.19
N GLN A 86 -27.69 0.49 7.33
CA GLN A 86 -27.38 1.31 8.51
C GLN A 86 -25.96 1.06 9.05
N SER A 87 -25.52 -0.19 9.04
CA SER A 87 -24.18 -0.58 9.52
C SER A 87 -23.09 -0.05 8.57
N LEU A 88 -23.35 -0.07 7.26
CA LEU A 88 -22.47 0.53 6.25
C LEU A 88 -22.38 2.06 6.43
N ASP A 89 -23.51 2.73 6.60
CA ASP A 89 -23.56 4.19 6.79
C ASP A 89 -22.76 4.62 8.05
N ASN A 90 -22.83 3.84 9.13
CA ASN A 90 -22.03 4.08 10.33
C ASN A 90 -20.52 3.94 10.05
N ARG A 91 -20.12 2.91 9.28
CA ARG A 91 -18.72 2.69 8.91
C ARG A 91 -18.16 3.79 8.01
N ILE A 92 -18.99 4.28 7.09
CA ILE A 92 -18.67 5.43 6.24
C ILE A 92 -18.49 6.69 7.08
N ARG A 93 -19.33 6.91 8.09
CA ARG A 93 -19.15 8.02 9.03
C ARG A 93 -17.83 7.92 9.79
N GLU A 94 -17.50 6.75 10.36
CA GLU A 94 -16.21 6.52 11.04
C GLU A 94 -15.02 6.83 10.12
N LEU A 95 -15.10 6.44 8.84
CA LEU A 95 -14.08 6.75 7.85
C LEU A 95 -13.97 8.26 7.60
N TRP A 96 -15.09 8.98 7.50
CA TRP A 96 -15.06 10.44 7.32
C TRP A 96 -14.47 11.17 8.53
N ASP A 97 -14.70 10.69 9.74
CA ASP A 97 -14.06 11.23 10.95
C ASP A 97 -12.53 11.09 10.84
N LEU A 98 -12.03 9.98 10.31
CA LEU A 98 -10.60 9.79 10.00
C LEU A 98 -10.13 10.72 8.86
N VAL A 99 -10.93 10.88 7.81
CA VAL A 99 -10.61 11.77 6.68
C VAL A 99 -10.39 13.21 7.14
N PHE A 100 -11.21 13.70 8.07
CA PHE A 100 -11.08 15.07 8.57
C PHE A 100 -10.13 15.20 9.78
N THR A 101 -9.51 14.10 10.23
CA THR A 101 -8.50 14.18 11.28
C THR A 101 -7.32 15.04 10.82
N SER A 102 -7.20 16.23 11.42
CA SER A 102 -6.19 17.25 11.10
C SER A 102 -6.16 17.70 9.63
N TRP A 103 -7.28 17.57 8.90
CA TRP A 103 -7.39 17.94 7.49
C TRP A 103 -8.75 18.59 7.17
N ASP A 104 -8.75 19.49 6.19
CA ASP A 104 -9.93 20.17 5.66
C ASP A 104 -9.71 20.43 4.15
N THR A 105 -10.77 20.80 3.42
CA THR A 105 -10.70 20.98 1.96
C THR A 105 -9.88 22.19 1.50
N SER A 106 -9.33 23.02 2.40
CA SER A 106 -8.36 24.06 2.04
C SER A 106 -6.93 23.53 1.93
N ARG A 107 -6.66 22.34 2.51
CA ARG A 107 -5.32 21.75 2.57
C ARG A 107 -5.02 20.88 1.34
N VAL A 108 -3.72 20.63 1.13
CA VAL A 108 -3.22 19.67 0.13
C VAL A 108 -3.38 18.25 0.66
N VAL A 109 -3.57 17.30 -0.24
CA VAL A 109 -3.60 15.86 0.08
C VAL A 109 -2.22 15.29 -0.22
N PHE A 110 -1.57 14.74 0.80
CA PHE A 110 -0.31 14.02 0.63
C PHE A 110 -0.57 12.54 0.41
N PRO A 111 0.25 11.84 -0.39
CA PRO A 111 0.20 10.39 -0.50
C PRO A 111 0.49 9.74 0.86
N PRO A 112 -0.15 8.60 1.17
CA PRO A 112 0.10 7.89 2.42
C PRO A 112 1.53 7.33 2.44
N ALA A 113 2.09 7.20 3.63
CA ALA A 113 3.34 6.47 3.80
C ALA A 113 3.13 4.97 3.52
N PRO A 114 4.11 4.26 2.95
CA PRO A 114 4.03 2.82 2.78
C PRO A 114 3.93 2.12 4.14
N ALA A 115 3.35 0.92 4.16
CA ALA A 115 3.27 0.12 5.38
C ALA A 115 4.67 -0.05 5.99
N PRO A 116 4.85 0.19 7.30
CA PRO A 116 6.16 0.10 7.92
C PRO A 116 6.69 -1.33 7.81
N LYS A 117 8.03 -1.46 7.82
CA LYS A 117 8.68 -2.77 7.85
C LYS A 117 8.35 -3.48 9.17
N ARG A 118 8.20 -4.81 9.11
CA ARG A 118 8.02 -5.65 10.30
C ARG A 118 9.20 -5.47 11.25
N GLN A 119 8.90 -5.35 12.53
CA GLN A 119 9.93 -5.28 13.57
C GLN A 119 10.30 -6.68 14.02
N ALA A 120 11.59 -6.93 14.30
CA ALA A 120 12.05 -8.24 14.76
C ALA A 120 11.25 -8.75 15.96
N ALA A 121 10.98 -7.87 16.93
CA ALA A 121 10.19 -8.17 18.12
C ALA A 121 8.78 -8.72 17.82
N GLN A 122 8.16 -8.35 16.69
CA GLN A 122 6.84 -8.85 16.27
C GLN A 122 6.90 -10.24 15.63
N THR A 123 8.10 -10.71 15.31
CA THR A 123 8.34 -11.93 14.53
C THR A 123 9.19 -12.95 15.26
N THR A 124 9.72 -12.61 16.45
CA THR A 124 10.60 -13.47 17.24
C THR A 124 10.23 -13.45 18.72
N MET A 125 10.32 -14.60 19.38
CA MET A 125 10.12 -14.75 20.82
C MET A 125 11.31 -15.48 21.46
N TYR A 126 11.78 -15.00 22.61
CA TYR A 126 12.80 -15.68 23.40
C TYR A 126 12.24 -16.98 23.99
N VAL A 127 13.02 -18.06 23.91
CA VAL A 127 12.56 -19.38 24.38
C VAL A 127 13.56 -20.10 25.29
N GLY A 128 14.80 -19.64 25.39
CA GLY A 128 15.80 -20.27 26.25
C GLY A 128 17.24 -19.95 25.85
N THR A 129 18.16 -20.86 26.15
CA THR A 129 19.59 -20.71 25.86
C THR A 129 20.18 -21.94 25.16
N LEU A 130 21.27 -21.75 24.43
CA LEU A 130 22.02 -22.84 23.80
C LEU A 130 22.69 -23.74 24.85
N ALA A 131 22.56 -25.06 24.70
CA ALA A 131 23.25 -26.05 25.54
C ALA A 131 24.64 -26.43 25.00
N GLU A 132 24.95 -26.01 23.78
CA GLU A 132 26.24 -26.21 23.11
C GLU A 132 26.55 -25.01 22.19
N ASP A 133 27.80 -24.88 21.77
CA ASP A 133 28.17 -23.86 20.79
C ASP A 133 27.45 -24.16 19.46
N ALA A 134 26.68 -23.19 18.98
CA ALA A 134 26.02 -23.22 17.68
C ALA A 134 26.97 -22.85 16.54
N SER A 135 28.11 -23.54 16.51
CA SER A 135 29.11 -23.49 15.47
C SER A 135 29.47 -24.91 15.08
N MET A 136 29.03 -25.30 13.90
CA MET A 136 29.82 -25.11 12.71
C MET A 136 28.85 -25.25 11.52
N SER A 137 28.84 -24.31 10.58
CA SER A 137 28.15 -24.55 9.31
C SER A 137 28.71 -25.84 8.69
N ALA A 138 27.95 -26.54 7.84
CA ALA A 138 28.48 -27.73 7.15
C ALA A 138 29.83 -27.43 6.46
N ALA A 139 30.02 -26.19 5.98
CA ALA A 139 31.26 -25.69 5.43
C ALA A 139 32.40 -25.56 6.48
N ASN A 140 32.11 -25.10 7.69
CA ASN A 140 33.08 -25.05 8.78
C ASN A 140 33.47 -26.45 9.27
N ASN A 141 32.53 -27.41 9.37
CA ASN A 141 32.87 -28.82 9.65
C ASN A 141 33.80 -29.37 8.57
N ALA A 142 33.51 -29.07 7.30
CA ALA A 142 34.32 -29.53 6.18
C ALA A 142 35.72 -28.89 6.19
N ARG A 143 35.85 -27.62 6.58
CA ARG A 143 37.14 -26.94 6.76
C ARG A 143 37.94 -27.53 7.91
N ALA A 144 37.31 -27.75 9.07
CA ALA A 144 37.92 -28.39 10.22
C ALA A 144 38.47 -29.78 9.87
N LYS A 145 37.67 -30.60 9.17
CA LYS A 145 38.08 -31.93 8.69
C LYS A 145 39.26 -31.89 7.69
N LYS A 146 39.42 -30.79 6.98
CA LYS A 146 40.54 -30.55 6.04
C LYS A 146 41.74 -29.86 6.72
N GLY A 147 41.71 -29.65 8.03
CA GLY A 147 42.78 -28.97 8.77
C GLY A 147 42.89 -27.47 8.48
N HIS A 148 41.86 -26.85 7.89
CA HIS A 148 41.83 -25.41 7.68
C HIS A 148 41.38 -24.67 8.94
N GLU A 149 41.87 -23.45 9.09
CA GLU A 149 41.43 -22.53 10.15
C GLU A 149 39.91 -22.32 10.08
N VAL A 150 39.26 -22.51 11.22
CA VAL A 150 37.82 -22.33 11.39
C VAL A 150 37.62 -21.02 12.14
N PRO A 151 36.75 -20.12 11.64
CA PRO A 151 36.41 -18.90 12.37
C PRO A 151 35.88 -19.24 13.76
N GLU A 152 36.29 -18.45 14.74
CA GLU A 152 35.80 -18.56 16.12
C GLU A 152 34.27 -18.40 16.17
N VAL A 153 33.63 -19.14 17.09
CA VAL A 153 32.19 -19.07 17.32
C VAL A 153 31.85 -17.69 17.87
N PRO A 154 30.97 -16.91 17.21
CA PRO A 154 30.58 -15.62 17.76
C PRO A 154 29.90 -15.79 19.12
N VAL A 155 30.09 -14.82 20.03
CA VAL A 155 29.56 -14.86 21.41
C VAL A 155 28.06 -15.16 21.45
N TRP A 156 27.27 -14.59 20.55
CA TRP A 156 25.82 -14.81 20.46
C TRP A 156 25.41 -16.19 19.90
N ARG A 157 26.37 -17.07 19.62
CA ARG A 157 26.20 -18.47 19.22
C ARG A 157 26.98 -19.44 20.11
N GLN A 158 27.62 -18.97 21.17
CA GLN A 158 28.26 -19.84 22.14
C GLN A 158 27.21 -20.47 23.09
N ARG A 159 27.58 -21.55 23.77
CA ARG A 159 26.79 -22.15 24.85
C ARG A 159 26.35 -21.07 25.84
N GLY A 160 25.09 -21.12 26.26
CA GLY A 160 24.47 -20.14 27.14
C GLY A 160 23.91 -18.91 26.41
N ALA A 161 24.17 -18.73 25.12
CA ALA A 161 23.58 -17.62 24.37
C ALA A 161 22.06 -17.81 24.17
N ALA A 162 21.33 -16.70 24.11
CA ALA A 162 19.88 -16.70 23.95
C ALA A 162 19.45 -17.30 22.60
N ILE A 163 18.41 -18.13 22.66
CA ILE A 163 17.72 -18.65 21.49
C ILE A 163 16.32 -18.05 21.39
N PHE A 164 15.92 -17.81 20.15
CA PHE A 164 14.61 -17.28 19.82
C PHE A 164 13.93 -18.22 18.84
N ILE A 165 12.61 -18.30 18.92
CA ILE A 165 11.80 -18.88 17.85
C ILE A 165 11.30 -17.75 16.96
N ARG A 166 11.29 -17.95 15.65
CA ARG A 166 10.87 -16.93 14.66
C ARG A 166 9.72 -17.43 13.80
N VAL A 167 8.68 -16.61 13.58
CA VAL A 167 7.66 -16.90 12.56
C VAL A 167 8.30 -16.74 11.18
N ASN A 168 8.13 -17.77 10.36
CA ASN A 168 8.51 -17.76 8.97
C ASN A 168 7.38 -18.34 8.13
N LEU A 169 6.69 -17.45 7.41
CA LEU A 169 5.59 -17.76 6.51
C LEU A 169 6.11 -17.89 5.09
N ASN A 170 5.88 -19.04 4.47
CA ASN A 170 6.00 -19.21 3.03
C ASN A 170 4.60 -19.26 2.42
N TRP A 171 4.17 -18.15 1.80
CA TRP A 171 2.84 -18.00 1.23
C TRP A 171 2.60 -18.90 0.01
N GLU A 172 3.60 -19.12 -0.84
CA GLU A 172 3.48 -19.98 -2.03
C GLU A 172 3.21 -21.46 -1.66
N GLY A 173 3.71 -21.88 -0.49
CA GLY A 173 3.54 -23.25 0.00
C GLY A 173 2.52 -23.39 1.12
N ASN A 174 1.80 -22.31 1.47
CA ASN A 174 0.96 -22.19 2.66
C ASN A 174 1.59 -22.85 3.89
N LYS A 175 2.87 -22.54 4.15
CA LYS A 175 3.67 -23.22 5.16
C LYS A 175 4.13 -22.25 6.23
N LEU A 176 3.59 -22.43 7.43
CA LEU A 176 4.04 -21.75 8.63
C LEU A 176 5.15 -22.56 9.31
N THR A 177 6.31 -21.96 9.50
CA THR A 177 7.46 -22.59 10.16
C THR A 177 8.00 -21.72 11.28
N PHE A 178 8.65 -22.39 12.23
CA PHE A 178 9.16 -21.77 13.45
C PHE A 178 10.62 -22.13 13.71
N PRO A 179 11.57 -21.70 12.85
CA PRO A 179 12.98 -21.96 13.08
C PRO A 179 13.46 -21.33 14.38
N PHE A 180 14.38 -22.02 15.07
CA PHE A 180 15.20 -21.41 16.09
C PHE A 180 16.26 -20.52 15.44
N VAL A 181 16.43 -19.32 15.98
CA VAL A 181 17.33 -18.28 15.47
C VAL A 181 18.14 -17.66 16.61
N ASP A 182 19.32 -17.13 16.26
CA ASP A 182 20.11 -16.30 17.15
C ASP A 182 19.53 -14.88 17.28
N VAL A 183 20.14 -14.06 18.14
CA VAL A 183 19.76 -12.65 18.34
C VAL A 183 19.84 -11.79 17.07
N LYS A 184 20.56 -12.23 16.03
CA LYS A 184 20.65 -11.56 14.74
C LYS A 184 19.62 -12.09 13.73
N GLY A 185 18.77 -13.03 14.13
CA GLY A 185 17.73 -13.62 13.31
C GLY A 185 18.22 -14.70 12.34
N ALA A 186 19.46 -15.17 12.48
CA ALA A 186 20.01 -16.23 11.65
C ALA A 186 19.68 -17.60 12.27
N ALA A 187 19.19 -18.51 11.43
CA ALA A 187 18.74 -19.83 11.87
C ALA A 187 19.88 -20.71 12.40
N PHE A 188 19.53 -21.60 13.31
CA PHE A 188 20.37 -22.71 13.75
C PHE A 188 20.13 -23.97 12.89
N GLN A 189 21.03 -24.95 13.03
CA GLN A 189 20.80 -26.29 12.50
C GLN A 189 19.69 -26.99 13.28
N SER A 190 18.94 -27.88 12.63
CA SER A 190 17.82 -28.60 13.26
C SER A 190 18.24 -29.51 14.42
N SER A 191 19.51 -29.91 14.48
CA SER A 191 20.07 -30.79 15.52
C SER A 191 20.68 -30.04 16.72
N ILE A 192 20.55 -28.71 16.79
CA ILE A 192 21.15 -27.92 17.88
C ILE A 192 20.54 -28.29 19.24
N ARG A 193 21.39 -28.43 20.26
CA ARG A 193 20.91 -28.64 21.64
C ARG A 193 20.67 -27.32 22.37
N TYR A 194 19.56 -27.24 23.11
CA TYR A 194 19.15 -26.06 23.84
C TYR A 194 18.41 -26.43 25.12
N ASP A 195 18.43 -25.49 26.08
CA ASP A 195 17.69 -25.53 27.32
C ASP A 195 16.58 -24.47 27.26
N LEU A 196 15.34 -24.88 27.51
CA LEU A 196 14.20 -23.96 27.53
C LEU A 196 14.17 -23.15 28.83
N ALA A 197 13.66 -21.93 28.74
CA ALA A 197 13.40 -21.11 29.92
C ALA A 197 12.37 -21.78 30.85
N GLU A 198 12.38 -21.41 32.13
CA GLU A 198 11.45 -21.95 33.11
C GLU A 198 9.99 -21.72 32.67
N ASN A 199 9.15 -22.76 32.78
CA ASN A 199 7.74 -22.76 32.34
C ASN A 199 7.52 -22.50 30.83
N MET A 200 8.57 -22.55 30.00
CA MET A 200 8.47 -22.38 28.56
C MET A 200 8.32 -23.74 27.88
N THR A 201 7.30 -23.86 27.02
CA THR A 201 7.19 -24.96 26.05
C THR A 201 7.24 -24.40 24.63
N ILE A 202 7.64 -25.24 23.67
CA ILE A 202 7.70 -24.83 22.27
C ILE A 202 6.31 -24.47 21.74
N ASP A 203 5.28 -25.22 22.12
CA ASP A 203 3.92 -24.96 21.64
C ASP A 203 3.36 -23.66 22.23
N TYR A 204 3.61 -23.39 23.51
CA TYR A 204 3.28 -22.10 24.12
C TYR A 204 3.97 -20.93 23.38
N ALA A 205 5.26 -21.08 23.06
CA ALA A 205 6.01 -20.05 22.35
C ALA A 205 5.46 -19.81 20.93
N LYS A 206 5.06 -20.87 20.22
CA LYS A 206 4.43 -20.76 18.89
C LYS A 206 3.09 -20.04 18.96
N GLU A 207 2.20 -20.45 19.86
CA GLU A 207 0.88 -19.82 20.02
C GLU A 207 0.98 -18.33 20.38
N GLY A 208 1.89 -18.01 21.30
CA GLY A 208 2.18 -16.62 21.68
C GLY A 208 2.70 -15.81 20.49
N LEU A 209 3.59 -16.39 19.69
CA LEU A 209 4.18 -15.71 18.54
C LEU A 209 3.22 -15.56 17.36
N ILE A 210 2.35 -16.55 17.11
CA ILE A 210 1.22 -16.45 16.16
C ILE A 210 0.34 -15.28 16.54
N SER A 211 -0.12 -15.24 17.79
CA SER A 211 -1.01 -14.18 18.28
C SER A 211 -0.36 -12.79 18.20
N GLN A 212 0.94 -12.72 18.48
CA GLN A 212 1.72 -11.49 18.39
C GLN A 212 1.87 -11.02 16.94
N TRP A 213 2.21 -11.93 16.03
CA TRP A 213 2.31 -11.67 14.60
C TRP A 213 0.98 -11.14 14.06
N ASP A 214 -0.10 -11.84 14.34
CA ASP A 214 -1.42 -11.54 13.78
C ASP A 214 -1.90 -10.15 14.21
N ARG A 215 -1.76 -9.84 15.51
CA ARG A 215 -2.07 -8.50 16.03
C ARG A 215 -1.20 -7.42 15.38
N ALA A 216 0.08 -7.71 15.16
CA ALA A 216 0.98 -6.76 14.53
C ALA A 216 0.64 -6.52 13.06
N GLU A 217 0.33 -7.57 12.28
CA GLU A 217 -0.06 -7.42 10.87
C GLU A 217 -1.40 -6.71 10.72
N LEU A 218 -2.40 -7.02 11.57
CA LEU A 218 -3.68 -6.31 11.59
C LEU A 218 -3.49 -4.81 11.77
N GLY A 219 -2.65 -4.39 12.72
CA GLY A 219 -2.33 -2.98 12.91
C GLY A 219 -1.50 -2.39 11.76
N ARG A 220 -0.46 -3.11 11.31
CA ARG A 220 0.51 -2.61 10.32
C ARG A 220 -0.11 -2.37 8.96
N LEU A 221 -0.78 -3.38 8.41
CA LEU A 221 -1.42 -3.31 7.11
C LEU A 221 -2.78 -2.63 7.20
N GLY A 222 -3.55 -2.87 8.26
CA GLY A 222 -4.84 -2.20 8.47
C GLY A 222 -4.71 -0.68 8.50
N ASN A 223 -3.69 -0.14 9.20
CA ASN A 223 -3.42 1.29 9.21
C ASN A 223 -2.95 1.82 7.84
N ALA A 224 -2.18 1.04 7.10
CA ALA A 224 -1.73 1.42 5.76
C ALA A 224 -2.91 1.51 4.78
N ASN A 225 -3.75 0.49 4.72
CA ASN A 225 -4.99 0.47 3.93
C ASN A 225 -5.95 1.59 4.36
N THR A 226 -6.07 1.87 5.67
CA THR A 226 -6.89 2.98 6.18
C THR A 226 -6.36 4.33 5.70
N SER A 227 -5.03 4.53 5.75
CA SER A 227 -4.40 5.77 5.27
C SER A 227 -4.60 5.96 3.76
N LEU A 228 -4.57 4.85 3.00
CA LEU A 228 -4.85 4.84 1.57
C LEU A 228 -6.31 5.20 1.27
N MET A 229 -7.26 4.58 1.96
CA MET A 229 -8.69 4.90 1.86
C MET A 229 -8.97 6.38 2.18
N VAL A 230 -8.33 6.92 3.22
CA VAL A 230 -8.42 8.34 3.57
C VAL A 230 -7.85 9.23 2.45
N HIS A 231 -6.69 8.87 1.89
CA HIS A 231 -6.10 9.58 0.76
C HIS A 231 -7.06 9.65 -0.43
N TRP A 232 -7.69 8.53 -0.77
CA TRP A 232 -8.65 8.42 -1.86
C TRP A 232 -9.90 9.27 -1.65
N CYS A 233 -10.48 9.21 -0.45
CA CYS A 233 -11.65 10.02 -0.10
C CYS A 233 -11.35 11.52 -0.16
N ARG A 234 -10.17 11.95 0.33
CA ARG A 234 -9.75 13.35 0.26
C ARG A 234 -9.60 13.85 -1.18
N ASN A 235 -8.94 13.08 -2.05
CA ASN A 235 -8.78 13.45 -3.46
C ASN A 235 -10.13 13.52 -4.19
N ALA A 236 -11.00 12.54 -3.98
CA ALA A 236 -12.32 12.52 -4.58
C ALA A 236 -13.19 13.70 -4.10
N LEU A 237 -13.14 14.03 -2.80
CA LEU A 237 -13.83 15.19 -2.25
C LEU A 237 -13.28 16.50 -2.82
N LEU A 238 -11.95 16.64 -2.94
CA LEU A 238 -11.36 17.83 -3.54
C LEU A 238 -11.76 18.00 -5.01
N LYS A 239 -11.90 16.91 -5.77
CA LYS A 239 -12.37 16.95 -7.15
C LYS A 239 -13.82 17.42 -7.25
N ASP A 240 -14.67 17.01 -6.31
CA ASP A 240 -16.06 17.45 -6.25
C ASP A 240 -16.18 18.95 -5.85
N VAL A 241 -15.37 19.39 -4.88
CA VAL A 241 -15.44 20.76 -4.34
C VAL A 241 -14.69 21.78 -5.20
N ARG A 242 -13.59 21.41 -5.85
CA ARG A 242 -12.74 22.32 -6.63
C ARG A 242 -13.00 22.13 -8.12
N SER A 243 -13.32 23.22 -8.84
CA SER A 243 -13.37 23.20 -10.30
C SER A 243 -12.01 22.80 -10.90
N VAL A 244 -12.01 21.97 -11.94
CA VAL A 244 -10.82 21.55 -12.71
C VAL A 244 -9.92 22.77 -13.01
N GLY A 245 -8.65 22.69 -12.61
CA GLY A 245 -7.64 23.76 -12.82
C GLY A 245 -7.16 24.49 -11.55
N GLN A 246 -7.63 24.11 -10.35
CA GLN A 246 -7.09 24.62 -9.08
C GLN A 246 -5.91 23.76 -8.58
N PRO A 247 -4.91 24.35 -7.89
CA PRO A 247 -3.77 23.61 -7.36
C PRO A 247 -4.25 22.48 -6.42
N GLY A 248 -3.73 21.26 -6.63
CA GLY A 248 -4.08 20.07 -5.83
C GLY A 248 -5.30 19.28 -6.31
N VAL A 249 -5.88 19.59 -7.47
CA VAL A 249 -6.88 18.75 -8.14
C VAL A 249 -6.18 17.96 -9.24
N ALA A 250 -6.11 16.63 -9.10
CA ALA A 250 -5.70 15.78 -10.21
C ALA A 250 -6.70 15.95 -11.36
N THR A 251 -6.19 16.29 -12.56
CA THR A 251 -7.01 16.57 -13.75
C THR A 251 -7.57 15.33 -14.41
N ASP A 252 -7.06 14.16 -14.04
CA ASP A 252 -7.49 12.88 -14.58
C ASP A 252 -8.69 12.34 -13.81
N GLU A 253 -9.42 11.41 -14.42
CA GLU A 253 -10.50 10.68 -13.80
C GLU A 253 -9.94 9.88 -12.61
N TYR A 254 -9.88 10.51 -11.43
CA TYR A 254 -9.34 9.88 -10.23
C TYR A 254 -10.18 8.64 -9.89
N ASN A 255 -9.65 7.49 -10.28
CA ASN A 255 -10.20 6.19 -10.00
C ASN A 255 -9.16 5.46 -9.14
N PRO A 256 -9.46 5.22 -7.85
CA PRO A 256 -8.58 4.44 -7.00
C PRO A 256 -8.18 3.12 -7.62
N ASP A 257 -6.88 2.82 -7.60
CA ASP A 257 -6.40 1.49 -7.93
C ASP A 257 -6.58 0.59 -6.70
N LEU A 258 -7.65 -0.19 -6.70
CA LEU A 258 -7.97 -1.11 -5.61
C LEU A 258 -6.88 -2.18 -5.41
N SER A 259 -6.02 -2.43 -6.41
CA SER A 259 -4.89 -3.35 -6.28
C SER A 259 -3.78 -2.85 -5.34
N GLU A 260 -3.80 -1.55 -4.99
CA GLU A 260 -2.89 -0.99 -3.97
C GLU A 260 -3.28 -1.41 -2.54
N MET A 261 -4.52 -1.87 -2.31
CA MET A 261 -4.91 -2.41 -1.01
C MET A 261 -4.31 -3.80 -0.80
N VAL A 262 -3.75 -4.02 0.39
CA VAL A 262 -3.09 -5.27 0.73
C VAL A 262 -4.01 -6.13 1.58
N HIS A 263 -4.30 -7.35 1.13
CA HIS A 263 -5.00 -8.34 1.96
C HIS A 263 -4.15 -8.72 3.17
N ILE A 264 -4.76 -8.68 4.36
CA ILE A 264 -4.10 -9.09 5.60
C ILE A 264 -4.18 -10.60 5.73
N GLU A 265 -3.05 -11.27 5.54
CA GLU A 265 -2.89 -12.71 5.79
C GLU A 265 -2.35 -12.93 7.21
N LEU A 266 -2.99 -13.83 7.96
CA LEU A 266 -2.64 -14.12 9.35
C LEU A 266 -2.03 -15.52 9.46
N CYS A 267 -1.16 -15.70 10.46
CA CYS A 267 -0.64 -17.02 10.82
C CYS A 267 -1.77 -18.00 11.14
N GLY A 268 -2.84 -17.54 11.80
CA GLY A 268 -3.99 -18.38 12.14
C GLY A 268 -4.80 -18.91 10.94
N ASP A 269 -4.53 -18.45 9.72
CA ASP A 269 -5.19 -18.96 8.51
C ASP A 269 -4.48 -20.19 7.91
N VAL A 270 -3.26 -20.49 8.38
CA VAL A 270 -2.35 -21.53 7.86
C VAL A 270 -2.37 -22.77 8.75
#